data_AF-A0A9E3TJN7-F1
#
_entry.id   AF-A0A9E3TJN7-F1
#
_cell.length_a   1.000
_cell.length_b   1.000
_cell.length_c   1.000
_cell.angle_alpha   90.00
_cell.angle_beta   90.00
_cell.angle_gamma   90.00
#
_symmetry.space_group_name_H-M   'P 1'
#
loop_
_entity.id
_entity.type
_entity.pdbx_description
1 polymer ?
#
loop_
_entity_poly.entity_id
_entity_poly.type
_entity_poly.pdbx_seq_one_letter_code
_entity_poly.pdbx_strand_id
1 'polypeptide(L)' 'MAGKRQYVGEFDVPIGLANTRRHDVLVSDFYNSRVQRFAPDGQRRASYPVLPNPGGLAIDGDGNSHPLP' A
#
# COMPACT_ATOMS: atom_id res chain seq x y z
N MET A 1 18.84 1.78 14.46
CA MET A 1 18.30 0.96 13.36
C MET A 1 16.97 0.41 13.82
N ALA A 2 15.84 1.04 13.48
CA ALA A 2 14.53 0.47 13.77
C ALA A 2 14.29 -0.66 12.75
N GLY A 3 14.03 -1.88 13.21
CA GLY A 3 13.76 -3.02 12.33
C GLY A 3 12.51 -2.77 11.49
N LYS A 4 12.46 -3.33 10.27
CA LYS A 4 11.29 -3.27 9.40
C LYS A 4 10.04 -3.66 10.18
N ARG A 5 9.00 -2.81 10.10
CA ARG A 5 7.70 -3.08 10.70
C ARG A 5 6.92 -4.06 9.84
N GLN A 6 7.04 -5.34 10.16
CA GLN A 6 6.51 -6.41 9.32
C GLN A 6 5.03 -6.71 9.58
N TYR A 7 4.45 -6.23 10.69
CA TYR A 7 3.08 -6.60 11.06
C TYR A 7 2.02 -5.89 10.22
N VAL A 8 0.87 -6.54 10.13
CA VAL A 8 -0.35 -6.05 9.47
C VAL A 8 -0.79 -4.73 10.08
N GLY A 9 -1.03 -3.71 9.25
CA GLY A 9 -1.46 -2.39 9.72
C GLY A 9 -0.35 -1.52 10.31
N GLU A 10 0.87 -2.04 10.42
CA GLU A 10 2.03 -1.20 10.70
C GLU A 10 2.57 -0.58 9.41
N PHE A 11 3.19 0.59 9.53
CA PHE A 11 3.79 1.30 8.40
C PHE A 11 5.16 1.84 8.79
N ASP A 12 6.04 1.89 7.79
CA ASP A 12 7.35 2.52 7.87
C ASP A 12 7.54 3.48 6.68
N VAL A 13 7.19 4.74 6.94
CA VAL A 13 7.10 5.82 5.96
C VAL A 13 6.10 5.49 4.84
N PRO A 14 4.79 5.50 5.12
CA PRO A 14 3.78 5.37 4.08
C PRO A 14 3.74 6.66 3.25
N ILE A 15 3.91 6.58 1.93
CA ILE A 15 4.03 7.79 1.08
C ILE A 15 2.97 7.93 -0.01
N GLY A 16 2.21 6.88 -0.30
CA GLY A 16 1.14 6.89 -1.30
C GLY A 16 -0.13 6.25 -0.78
N LEU A 17 -1.27 6.85 -1.16
CA LEU A 17 -2.59 6.33 -0.87
C LEU A 17 -3.47 6.42 -2.12
N ALA A 18 -4.26 5.39 -2.38
CA ALA A 18 -5.22 5.37 -3.47
C ALA A 18 -6.48 4.57 -3.11
N ASN A 19 -7.62 4.96 -3.69
CA ASN A 19 -8.89 4.28 -3.51
C ASN A 19 -9.23 3.46 -4.77
N THR A 20 -9.63 2.21 -4.58
CA THR A 20 -10.17 1.39 -5.66
C THR A 20 -11.64 1.74 -5.94
N ARG A 21 -12.17 1.30 -7.08
CA ARG A 21 -13.61 1.38 -7.39
C ARG A 21 -14.51 0.63 -6.41
N ARG A 22 -13.96 -0.28 -5.61
CA ARG A 22 -14.67 -1.02 -4.55
C ARG A 22 -14.56 -0.31 -3.18
N HIS A 23 -14.08 0.93 -3.16
CA HIS A 23 -13.81 1.73 -1.96
C HIS A 23 -12.71 1.19 -1.03
N ASP A 24 -12.02 0.12 -1.42
CA ASP A 24 -10.83 -0.30 -0.68
C ASP A 24 -9.72 0.74 -0.82
N VAL A 25 -8.95 0.92 0.26
CA VAL A 25 -7.82 1.83 0.37
C VAL A 25 -6.53 1.03 0.19
N LEU A 26 -5.66 1.48 -0.70
CA LEU A 26 -4.30 0.97 -0.87
C LEU A 26 -3.30 1.99 -0.31
N VAL A 27 -2.29 1.49 0.40
CA VAL A 27 -1.23 2.32 0.98
C VAL A 27 0.13 1.77 0.57
N SER A 28 0.98 2.58 -0.06
CA SER A 28 2.38 2.23 -0.33
C SER A 28 3.24 2.51 0.90
N ASP A 29 3.99 1.51 1.32
CA ASP A 29 4.77 1.48 2.54
C ASP A 29 6.26 1.44 2.18
N PHE A 30 6.90 2.62 2.21
CA PHE A 30 8.13 2.90 1.49
C PHE A 30 9.29 2.01 1.93
N TYR A 31 9.59 1.99 3.23
CA TYR A 31 10.73 1.23 3.75
C TYR A 31 10.43 -0.26 3.90
N ASN A 32 9.15 -0.62 3.98
CA ASN A 32 8.74 -2.02 3.99
C ASN A 32 8.63 -2.64 2.58
N SER A 33 8.74 -1.84 1.52
CA SER A 33 8.68 -2.33 0.12
C SER A 33 7.41 -3.15 -0.16
N ARG A 34 6.28 -2.64 0.34
CA ARG A 34 4.97 -3.31 0.22
C ARG A 34 3.85 -2.31 -0.08
N VAL A 35 2.75 -2.84 -0.60
CA VAL A 35 1.46 -2.16 -0.63
C VAL A 35 0.47 -2.94 0.22
N GLN A 36 -0.24 -2.27 1.13
CA GLN A 36 -1.31 -2.88 1.92
C GLN A 36 -2.67 -2.39 1.44
N ARG A 37 -3.66 -3.30 1.39
CA ARG A 37 -5.05 -3.02 1.01
C ARG A 37 -5.97 -3.16 2.22
N PHE A 38 -6.85 -2.19 2.42
CA PHE A 38 -7.81 -2.12 3.52
C PHE A 38 -9.21 -1.91 2.96
N ALA A 39 -10.22 -2.47 3.63
CA ALA A 39 -11.61 -2.13 3.40
C ALA A 39 -11.93 -0.73 3.97
N PRO A 40 -13.06 -0.11 3.58
CA PRO A 40 -13.47 1.21 4.08
C PRO A 40 -13.61 1.29 5.60
N ASP A 41 -13.88 0.16 6.26
CA ASP A 41 -13.98 0.02 7.72
C ASP A 41 -12.60 -0.11 8.41
N GLY A 42 -11.51 -0.01 7.65
CA GLY A 42 -10.14 -0.15 8.14
C GLY A 42 -9.65 -1.59 8.29
N GLN A 43 -10.48 -2.60 7.98
CA GLN A 43 -10.04 -3.99 8.03
C GLN A 43 -9.04 -4.27 6.90
N ARG A 44 -7.85 -4.79 7.24
CA ARG A 44 -6.90 -5.20 6.22
C ARG A 44 -7.45 -6.37 5.40
N ARG A 45 -7.36 -6.24 4.08
CA ARG A 45 -7.70 -7.28 3.10
C ARG A 45 -6.47 -8.02 2.59
N ALA A 46 -5.38 -7.31 2.28
CA ALA A 46 -4.21 -7.91 1.63
C ALA A 46 -2.91 -7.11 1.84
N SER A 47 -1.77 -7.73 1.52
CA SER A 47 -0.47 -7.08 1.39
C SER A 47 0.27 -7.69 0.21
N TYR A 48 0.90 -6.84 -0.59
CA TYR A 48 1.60 -7.23 -1.81
C TYR A 48 3.05 -6.73 -1.73
N PRO A 49 4.06 -7.59 -1.97
CA PRO A 49 5.42 -7.12 -2.14
C PRO A 49 5.52 -6.28 -3.42
N VAL A 50 6.30 -5.21 -3.37
CA VAL A 50 6.60 -4.35 -4.51
C VAL A 50 8.10 -4.06 -4.57
N LEU A 51 8.55 -3.40 -5.63
CA LEU A 51 9.93 -2.94 -5.71
C LEU A 51 10.26 -1.99 -4.54
N PRO A 52 11.53 -1.94 -4.09
CA PRO A 52 11.96 -1.00 -3.07
C PRO A 52 11.62 0.44 -3.42
N ASN A 53 11.42 1.26 -2.38
CA ASN A 53 11.14 2.69 -2.50
C ASN A 53 9.88 3.01 -3.33
N PRO A 54 8.73 2.33 -3.09
CA PRO A 54 7.51 2.55 -3.87
C PRO A 54 6.99 3.98 -3.69
N GLY A 55 6.81 4.70 -4.80
CA GLY A 55 6.31 6.08 -4.84
C GLY A 55 4.79 6.21 -4.65
N GLY A 56 4.21 7.17 -5.36
CA GLY A 56 2.75 7.34 -5.43
C GLY A 56 2.08 6.12 -6.06
N LEU A 57 0.83 5.84 -5.71
CA LEU A 57 0.04 4.76 -6.30
C LEU A 57 -0.89 5.34 -7.37
N ALA A 58 -0.87 4.78 -8.57
CA ALA A 58 -1.88 5.02 -9.60
C ALA A 58 -2.80 3.80 -9.72
N ILE A 59 -4.11 4.04 -9.85
CA ILE A 59 -5.11 2.99 -10.08
C ILE A 59 -5.47 3.00 -11.55
N ASP A 60 -5.37 1.85 -12.21
CA ASP A 60 -5.77 1.70 -13.61
C ASP A 60 -7.29 1.58 -13.78
N GLY A 61 -7.72 1.58 -15.04
CA GLY A 61 -9.12 1.41 -15.42
C GLY A 61 -9.74 0.07 -15.02
N ASP A 62 -8.98 -0.89 -14.49
CA ASP A 62 -9.46 -2.18 -14.01
C ASP A 62 -9.44 -2.28 -12.48
N GLY A 63 -8.88 -1.26 -11.80
CA GLY A 63 -8.81 -1.17 -10.35
C GLY A 63 -7.54 -1.76 -9.74
N ASN A 64 -6.52 -2.06 -10.55
CA ASN A 64 -5.21 -2.49 -10.04
C ASN A 64 -4.35 -1.28 -9.71
N SER A 65 -3.48 -1.43 -8.70
CA SER A 65 -2.52 -0.39 -8.30
C SER A 65 -1.15 -0.63 -8.91
N HIS A 66 -0.58 0.41 -9.50
CA HIS A 66 0.80 0.42 -9.97
C HIS A 66 1.60 1.47 -9.19
N PRO A 67 2.77 1.13 -8.62
CA PRO A 67 3.67 2.12 -8.06
C PRO A 67 4.21 3.01 -9.19
N LEU A 68 4.17 4.31 -8.97
CA LEU A 68 4.86 5.29 -9.80
C LEU A 68 6.35 5.30 -9.44
N PRO A 69 7.24 5.48 -10.43
CA PRO A 69 8.67 5.62 -10.19
C PRO A 69 9.02 6.81 -9.30
#